data_AF-A0A2H5W297-F1
#
_entry.id   AF-A0A2H5W297-F1
#
_cell.length_a   1.000
_cell.length_b   1.000
_cell.length_c   1.000
_cell.angle_alpha   90.00
_cell.angle_beta   90.00
_cell.angle_gamma   90.00
#
_symmetry.space_group_name_H-M   'P 1'
#
loop_
_entity.id
_entity.type
_entity.pdbx_description
1 polymer ?
#
loop_
_entity_poly.entity_id
_entity_poly.type
_entity_poly.pdbx_seq_one_letter_code
_entity_poly.pdbx_strand_id
1 'polypeptide(L)'
;MPLVALFTWLMLTLPAVQERARPTLPQADRIRIAEAFRLADVLGDELWPGWSRAPFAILLITTEREFLIRHPKPPDDFTLIGEDSVLRSKIWVRTRKYDLNLLATFPIHGVPTIVTGQAENTSARTSTRWVITLLHEHFHQLQYAQPEYYTEVNALGLARGDQTGSWMLNYPFPYTRADVTRGFSVLCRLIEQALSAQTQQDFAQALRAYLEAKERFRSLLDPDDYKYFSFQAWQEGIARWTEYRMAELAAAKYQPSRAFRHLGDYVPFEREARAIRNDLEKELLSVQLDQAKRVAFYVFGAAEGLVCDRIDPTWRKRYFEEKFSLDGCFHRRSSTTQ
;
A
#
# COMPACT_ATOMS: atom_id res chain seq x y z
N MET A 1 19.83 -19.13 -86.52
CA MET A 1 20.21 -18.48 -85.25
C MET A 1 18.98 -18.51 -84.34
N PRO A 2 19.00 -19.18 -83.18
CA PRO A 2 17.81 -19.34 -82.36
C PRO A 2 17.64 -18.16 -81.39
N LEU A 3 16.42 -17.65 -81.26
CA LEU A 3 16.03 -16.74 -80.18
C LEU A 3 15.64 -17.58 -78.96
N VAL A 4 16.38 -17.39 -77.86
CA VAL A 4 16.07 -17.94 -76.54
C VAL A 4 15.09 -16.98 -75.86
N ALA A 5 13.88 -17.45 -75.56
CA ALA A 5 12.91 -16.72 -74.75
C ALA A 5 13.22 -16.94 -73.26
N LEU A 6 13.62 -15.88 -72.56
CA LEU A 6 13.82 -15.89 -71.10
C LEU A 6 12.46 -15.67 -70.41
N PHE A 7 11.93 -16.68 -69.74
CA PHE A 7 10.79 -16.55 -68.84
C PHE A 7 11.30 -16.14 -67.44
N THR A 8 11.09 -14.88 -67.06
CA THR A 8 11.31 -14.41 -65.69
C THR A 8 10.08 -14.73 -64.83
N TRP A 9 10.22 -15.68 -63.91
CA TRP A 9 9.23 -15.98 -62.88
C TRP A 9 9.31 -14.92 -61.77
N LEU A 10 8.31 -14.05 -61.67
CA LEU A 10 8.18 -13.10 -60.57
C LEU A 10 7.57 -13.83 -59.36
N MET A 11 8.41 -14.27 -58.42
CA MET A 11 7.96 -14.79 -57.12
C MET A 11 7.39 -13.63 -56.29
N LEU A 12 6.07 -13.54 -56.20
CA LEU A 12 5.37 -12.72 -55.20
C LEU A 12 5.63 -13.31 -53.81
N THR A 13 6.57 -12.72 -53.07
CA THR A 13 6.73 -12.99 -51.64
C THR A 13 5.60 -12.29 -50.87
N LEU A 14 4.54 -13.04 -50.56
CA LEU A 14 3.55 -12.61 -49.58
C LEU A 14 4.27 -12.43 -48.23
N PRO A 15 4.15 -11.28 -47.54
CA PRO A 15 4.71 -11.14 -46.21
C PRO A 15 4.05 -12.19 -45.31
N ALA A 16 4.88 -13.04 -44.69
CA ALA A 16 4.40 -13.95 -43.67
C ALA A 16 3.66 -13.14 -42.61
N VAL A 17 2.36 -13.38 -42.46
CA VAL A 17 1.58 -12.86 -41.34
C VAL A 17 2.15 -13.55 -40.11
N GLN A 18 3.10 -12.89 -39.45
CA GLN A 18 3.65 -13.37 -38.20
C GLN A 18 2.53 -13.27 -37.17
N GLU A 19 1.94 -14.41 -36.82
CA GLU A 19 0.90 -14.50 -35.82
C GLU A 19 1.46 -13.91 -34.52
N ARG A 20 1.03 -12.69 -34.18
CA ARG A 20 1.47 -12.04 -32.94
C ARG A 20 1.03 -12.93 -31.80
N ALA A 21 2.00 -13.45 -31.05
CA ALA A 21 1.73 -14.24 -29.85
C ALA A 21 0.72 -13.47 -28.99
N ARG A 22 -0.35 -14.16 -28.55
CA ARG A 22 -1.37 -13.56 -27.69
C ARG A 22 -0.69 -13.02 -26.42
N PRO A 23 -1.03 -11.81 -25.95
CA PRO A 23 -0.49 -11.30 -24.70
C PRO A 23 -0.79 -12.29 -23.57
N THR A 24 0.22 -12.64 -22.78
CA THR A 24 0.08 -13.51 -21.62
C THR A 24 0.63 -12.84 -20.38
N LEU A 25 -0.06 -13.04 -19.25
CA LEU A 25 0.45 -12.62 -17.95
C LEU A 25 1.73 -13.40 -17.60
N PRO A 26 2.85 -12.74 -17.26
CA PRO A 26 4.08 -13.46 -16.92
C PRO A 26 3.88 -14.42 -15.75
N GLN A 27 4.54 -15.58 -15.81
CA GLN A 27 4.32 -16.66 -14.86
C GLN A 27 4.67 -16.27 -13.41
N ALA A 28 5.76 -15.53 -13.21
CA ALA A 28 6.17 -15.08 -11.87
C ALA A 28 5.12 -14.15 -11.25
N ASP A 29 4.61 -13.18 -12.02
CA ASP A 29 3.60 -12.24 -11.54
C ASP A 29 2.27 -12.93 -11.27
N ARG A 30 1.89 -13.91 -12.11
CA ARG A 30 0.74 -14.77 -11.84
C ARG A 30 0.87 -15.50 -10.49
N ILE A 31 2.05 -16.04 -10.19
CA ILE A 31 2.31 -16.73 -8.92
C ILE A 31 2.24 -15.76 -7.74
N ARG A 32 2.85 -14.57 -7.86
CA ARG A 32 2.84 -13.52 -6.81
C ARG A 32 1.42 -13.04 -6.52
N ILE A 33 0.64 -12.73 -7.55
CA ILE A 33 -0.76 -12.27 -7.40
C ILE A 33 -1.63 -13.38 -6.80
N ALA A 34 -1.47 -14.63 -7.25
CA ALA A 34 -2.18 -15.76 -6.65
C ALA A 34 -1.84 -15.93 -5.17
N GLU A 35 -0.57 -15.71 -4.79
CA GLU A 35 -0.14 -15.77 -3.41
C GLU A 35 -0.76 -14.66 -2.56
N ALA A 36 -0.80 -13.42 -3.08
CA ALA A 36 -1.45 -12.31 -2.40
C ALA A 36 -2.95 -12.56 -2.18
N PHE A 37 -3.65 -13.11 -3.17
CA PHE A 37 -5.05 -13.52 -3.02
C PHE A 37 -5.21 -14.57 -1.93
N ARG A 38 -4.41 -15.63 -1.94
CA ARG A 38 -4.47 -16.67 -0.90
C ARG A 38 -4.18 -16.12 0.49
N LEU A 39 -3.19 -15.24 0.62
CA LEU A 39 -2.82 -14.67 1.91
C LEU A 39 -3.94 -13.77 2.45
N ALA A 40 -4.52 -12.92 1.61
CA ALA A 40 -5.69 -12.11 1.93
C ALA A 40 -6.90 -12.98 2.33
N ASP A 41 -7.19 -14.04 1.58
CA ASP A 41 -8.34 -14.93 1.86
C ASP A 41 -8.19 -15.65 3.21
N VAL A 42 -6.96 -16.00 3.60
CA VAL A 42 -6.69 -16.76 4.84
C VAL A 42 -6.56 -15.85 6.06
N LEU A 43 -5.91 -14.69 5.93
CA LEU A 43 -5.50 -13.87 7.08
C LEU A 43 -6.14 -12.48 7.12
N GLY A 44 -6.72 -12.01 6.01
CA GLY A 44 -7.19 -10.65 5.85
C GLY A 44 -8.22 -10.22 6.90
N ASP A 45 -9.30 -11.00 7.04
CA ASP A 45 -10.36 -10.68 8.02
C ASP A 45 -9.93 -10.88 9.48
N GLU A 46 -8.90 -11.69 9.73
CA GLU A 46 -8.30 -11.81 11.06
C GLU A 46 -7.54 -10.51 11.43
N LEU A 47 -6.85 -9.92 10.46
CA LEU A 47 -6.12 -8.67 10.67
C LEU A 47 -7.05 -7.44 10.66
N TRP A 48 -7.99 -7.39 9.73
CA TRP A 48 -8.87 -6.24 9.51
C TRP A 48 -10.32 -6.68 9.27
N PRO A 49 -11.27 -6.30 10.15
CA PRO A 49 -12.67 -6.66 9.94
C PRO A 49 -13.22 -6.17 8.60
N GLY A 50 -13.73 -7.11 7.80
CA GLY A 50 -14.35 -6.81 6.51
C GLY A 50 -13.36 -6.66 5.36
N TRP A 51 -12.10 -7.07 5.55
CA TRP A 51 -11.09 -7.16 4.50
C TRP A 51 -11.61 -7.87 3.25
N SER A 52 -12.26 -9.02 3.40
CA SER A 52 -12.79 -9.79 2.26
C SER A 52 -13.92 -9.11 1.49
N ARG A 53 -14.50 -8.04 2.04
CA ARG A 53 -15.54 -7.23 1.37
C ARG A 53 -14.95 -6.16 0.47
N ALA A 54 -13.68 -5.80 0.65
CA ALA A 54 -13.01 -4.84 -0.21
C ALA A 54 -12.81 -5.45 -1.61
N PRO A 55 -12.94 -4.65 -2.69
CA PRO A 55 -12.56 -5.13 -4.00
C PRO A 55 -11.06 -5.45 -3.99
N PHE A 56 -10.66 -6.57 -4.58
CA PHE A 56 -9.25 -6.92 -4.78
C PHE A 56 -8.89 -6.85 -6.27
N ALA A 57 -9.23 -5.72 -6.89
CA ALA A 57 -8.94 -5.44 -8.30
C ALA A 57 -7.48 -4.97 -8.45
N ILE A 58 -6.77 -5.53 -9.43
CA ILE A 58 -5.36 -5.22 -9.69
C ILE A 58 -5.17 -4.89 -11.17
N LEU A 59 -4.44 -3.81 -11.44
CA LEU A 59 -3.85 -3.48 -12.73
C LEU A 59 -2.33 -3.66 -12.63
N LEU A 60 -1.82 -4.77 -13.16
CA LEU A 60 -0.38 -5.03 -13.24
C LEU A 60 0.22 -4.35 -14.48
N ILE A 61 1.27 -3.55 -14.28
CA ILE A 61 2.00 -2.85 -15.32
C ILE A 61 3.26 -3.64 -15.69
N THR A 62 3.37 -4.03 -16.95
CA THR A 62 4.57 -4.65 -17.54
C THR A 62 5.19 -3.73 -18.60
N THR A 63 6.33 -4.11 -19.16
CA THR A 63 7.07 -3.31 -20.17
C THR A 63 6.18 -2.81 -21.32
N GLU A 64 5.30 -3.65 -21.85
CA GLU A 64 4.49 -3.32 -23.03
C GLU A 64 2.99 -3.23 -22.75
N ARG A 65 2.51 -3.86 -21.67
CA ARG A 65 1.09 -4.10 -21.43
C ARG A 65 0.70 -3.79 -20.00
N GLU A 66 -0.59 -3.60 -19.81
CA GLU A 66 -1.22 -3.61 -18.51
C GLU A 66 -2.29 -4.69 -18.45
N PHE A 67 -2.29 -5.45 -17.35
CA PHE A 67 -3.21 -6.56 -17.13
C PHE A 67 -4.15 -6.24 -15.98
N LEU A 68 -5.44 -6.15 -16.27
CA LEU A 68 -6.49 -5.88 -15.29
C LEU A 68 -7.15 -7.20 -14.86
N ILE A 69 -7.18 -7.42 -13.55
CA ILE A 69 -7.49 -8.68 -12.87
C ILE A 69 -8.52 -8.40 -11.79
N ARG A 70 -9.56 -9.27 -11.68
CA ARG A 70 -10.68 -9.16 -10.71
C ARG A 70 -11.46 -7.84 -10.74
N HIS A 71 -11.32 -7.04 -11.79
CA HIS A 71 -12.08 -5.79 -11.92
C HIS A 71 -13.51 -6.07 -12.42
N PRO A 72 -14.57 -5.66 -11.67
CA PRO A 72 -15.94 -6.02 -12.00
C PRO A 72 -16.52 -5.27 -13.20
N LYS A 73 -15.96 -4.09 -13.51
CA LYS A 73 -16.38 -3.24 -14.63
C LYS A 73 -15.18 -2.73 -15.46
N PRO A 74 -14.45 -3.60 -16.18
CA PRO A 74 -13.28 -3.21 -16.97
C PRO A 74 -13.61 -2.04 -17.91
N PRO A 75 -12.73 -1.03 -18.05
CA PRO A 75 -12.92 0.01 -19.05
C PRO A 75 -12.91 -0.50 -20.49
N ASP A 76 -13.56 0.22 -21.40
CA ASP A 76 -13.75 -0.20 -22.79
C ASP A 76 -12.44 -0.31 -23.59
N ASP A 77 -11.36 0.34 -23.14
CA ASP A 77 -10.03 0.24 -23.76
C ASP A 77 -9.28 -1.06 -23.40
N PHE A 78 -9.87 -1.91 -22.56
CA PHE A 78 -9.33 -3.24 -22.25
C PHE A 78 -9.97 -4.34 -23.09
N THR A 79 -9.15 -5.27 -23.55
CA THR A 79 -9.58 -6.47 -24.28
C THR A 79 -9.48 -7.72 -23.40
N LEU A 80 -10.55 -8.52 -23.33
CA LEU A 80 -10.53 -9.82 -22.66
C LEU A 80 -9.64 -10.80 -23.43
N ILE A 81 -8.63 -11.37 -22.78
CA ILE A 81 -7.74 -12.37 -23.39
C ILE A 81 -8.02 -13.80 -22.94
N GLY A 82 -8.87 -13.97 -21.93
CA GLY A 82 -9.31 -15.28 -21.42
C GLY A 82 -9.45 -15.30 -19.90
N GLU A 83 -9.59 -16.51 -19.36
CA GLU A 83 -9.57 -16.77 -17.92
C GLU A 83 -8.25 -17.44 -17.56
N ASP A 84 -7.58 -16.93 -16.52
CA ASP A 84 -6.36 -17.57 -16.00
C ASP A 84 -6.72 -18.62 -14.94
N SER A 85 -6.22 -19.84 -15.12
CA SER A 85 -6.55 -20.99 -14.27
C SER A 85 -5.96 -20.93 -12.86
N VAL A 86 -4.86 -20.19 -12.66
CA VAL A 86 -4.23 -20.01 -11.35
C VAL A 86 -4.96 -18.92 -10.58
N LEU A 87 -5.29 -17.81 -11.24
CA LEU A 87 -5.99 -16.67 -10.64
C LEU A 87 -7.51 -16.87 -10.56
N ARG A 88 -8.05 -17.84 -11.30
CA ARG A 88 -9.49 -18.12 -11.46
C ARG A 88 -10.26 -16.84 -11.78
N SER A 89 -9.72 -16.06 -12.71
CA SER A 89 -10.17 -14.70 -12.99
C SER A 89 -10.03 -14.41 -14.47
N LYS A 90 -11.00 -13.67 -15.01
CA LYS A 90 -10.87 -13.05 -16.34
C LYS A 90 -9.68 -12.09 -16.33
N ILE A 91 -8.87 -12.17 -17.38
CA ILE A 91 -7.72 -11.30 -17.59
C ILE A 91 -8.01 -10.37 -18.76
N TRP A 92 -7.92 -9.08 -18.48
CA TRP A 92 -8.12 -8.02 -19.44
C TRP A 92 -6.79 -7.34 -19.71
N VAL A 93 -6.52 -6.96 -20.96
CA VAL A 93 -5.24 -6.36 -21.33
C VAL A 93 -5.42 -5.07 -22.11
N ARG A 94 -4.50 -4.13 -21.94
CA ARG A 94 -4.30 -2.99 -22.83
C ARG A 94 -2.81 -2.70 -23.03
N THR A 95 -2.50 -1.78 -23.94
CA THR A 95 -1.13 -1.21 -24.06
C THR A 95 -0.81 -0.39 -22.81
N ARG A 96 0.45 -0.46 -22.34
CA ARG A 96 0.92 0.29 -21.16
C ARG A 96 0.65 1.80 -21.29
N LYS A 97 0.14 2.39 -20.22
CA LYS A 97 -0.12 3.82 -20.02
C LYS A 97 0.58 4.38 -18.79
N TYR A 98 0.80 3.57 -17.76
CA TYR A 98 1.41 3.96 -16.50
C TYR A 98 2.90 3.59 -16.40
N ASP A 99 3.60 4.25 -15.48
CA ASP A 99 5.02 4.04 -15.22
C ASP A 99 5.30 2.67 -14.58
N LEU A 100 6.43 2.07 -14.95
CA LEU A 100 6.79 0.70 -14.54
C LEU A 100 7.02 0.54 -13.04
N ASN A 101 7.33 1.63 -12.34
CA ASN A 101 7.59 1.64 -10.90
C ASN A 101 6.39 2.11 -10.08
N LEU A 102 5.24 2.39 -10.72
CA LEU A 102 4.05 2.82 -10.02
C LEU A 102 3.61 1.74 -9.04
N LEU A 103 3.17 2.19 -7.87
CA LEU A 103 2.63 1.38 -6.80
C LEU A 103 1.70 2.30 -6.01
N ALA A 104 0.42 2.20 -6.29
CA ALA A 104 -0.60 3.01 -5.65
C ALA A 104 -1.98 2.38 -5.85
N THR A 105 -2.94 2.80 -5.04
CA THR A 105 -4.34 2.46 -5.18
C THR A 105 -5.13 3.69 -5.56
N PHE A 106 -5.95 3.60 -6.61
CA PHE A 106 -6.89 4.66 -6.97
C PHE A 106 -8.07 4.11 -7.78
N PRO A 107 -9.18 4.86 -7.89
CA PRO A 107 -10.34 4.40 -8.64
C PRO A 107 -10.06 4.26 -10.15
N ILE A 108 -10.41 3.09 -10.71
CA ILE A 108 -10.59 2.90 -12.15
C ILE A 108 -12.07 2.61 -12.37
N HIS A 109 -12.75 3.45 -13.17
CA HIS A 109 -14.20 3.31 -13.40
C HIS A 109 -15.04 3.21 -12.11
N GLY A 110 -14.62 3.93 -11.06
CA GLY A 110 -15.30 3.96 -9.74
C GLY A 110 -14.96 2.78 -8.83
N VAL A 111 -14.07 1.87 -9.23
CA VAL A 111 -13.63 0.74 -8.40
C VAL A 111 -12.22 1.02 -7.87
N PRO A 112 -11.99 1.06 -6.54
CA PRO A 112 -10.64 1.10 -5.98
C PRO A 112 -9.79 -0.04 -6.58
N THR A 113 -8.72 0.31 -7.29
CA THR A 113 -7.88 -0.64 -8.03
C THR A 113 -6.43 -0.41 -7.65
N ILE A 114 -5.73 -1.49 -7.31
CA ILE A 114 -4.28 -1.44 -7.11
C ILE A 114 -3.64 -1.33 -8.47
N VAL A 115 -2.82 -0.31 -8.68
CA VAL A 115 -2.06 -0.09 -9.91
C VAL A 115 -0.59 -0.22 -9.59
N THR A 116 0.01 -1.31 -10.05
CA THR A 116 1.33 -1.73 -9.59
C THR A 116 2.21 -2.27 -10.72
N GLY A 117 3.48 -1.91 -10.67
CA GLY A 117 4.53 -2.50 -11.49
C GLY A 117 4.91 -3.92 -11.04
N GLN A 118 5.66 -4.60 -11.89
CA GLN A 118 6.30 -5.87 -11.53
C GLN A 118 7.30 -5.68 -10.38
N ALA A 119 7.53 -6.74 -9.60
CA ALA A 119 8.37 -6.69 -8.39
C ALA A 119 9.76 -6.08 -8.67
N GLU A 120 10.39 -6.48 -9.78
CA GLU A 120 11.70 -6.00 -10.22
C GLU A 120 11.74 -4.49 -10.54
N ASN A 121 10.60 -3.87 -10.87
CA ASN A 121 10.51 -2.46 -11.25
C ASN A 121 10.12 -1.54 -10.07
N THR A 122 9.67 -2.10 -8.96
CA THR A 122 9.24 -1.36 -7.76
C THR A 122 10.32 -1.36 -6.68
N SER A 123 10.11 -0.59 -5.61
CA SER A 123 10.98 -0.61 -4.43
C SER A 123 10.96 -1.94 -3.67
N ALA A 124 9.94 -2.77 -3.89
CA ALA A 124 9.78 -4.05 -3.19
C ALA A 124 10.86 -5.08 -3.57
N ARG A 125 11.23 -5.15 -4.86
CA ARG A 125 12.30 -5.99 -5.47
C ARG A 125 12.17 -7.51 -5.32
N THR A 126 11.69 -8.03 -4.19
CA THR A 126 11.52 -9.46 -3.93
C THR A 126 10.05 -9.86 -4.02
N SER A 127 9.79 -11.12 -4.37
CA SER A 127 8.43 -11.67 -4.42
C SER A 127 7.67 -11.51 -3.10
N THR A 128 8.32 -11.76 -1.96
CA THR A 128 7.67 -11.68 -0.64
C THR A 128 7.35 -10.25 -0.24
N ARG A 129 8.31 -9.32 -0.38
CA ARG A 129 8.05 -7.90 -0.10
C ARG A 129 6.98 -7.38 -1.05
N TRP A 130 6.99 -7.74 -2.32
CA TRP A 130 5.98 -7.29 -3.28
C TRP A 130 4.59 -7.81 -2.94
N VAL A 131 4.44 -9.07 -2.51
CA VAL A 131 3.14 -9.59 -2.03
C VAL A 131 2.65 -8.83 -0.80
N ILE A 132 3.51 -8.56 0.19
CA ILE A 132 3.14 -7.78 1.37
C ILE A 132 2.77 -6.33 0.98
N THR A 133 3.51 -5.74 0.06
CA THR A 133 3.24 -4.40 -0.47
C THR A 133 1.93 -4.37 -1.26
N LEU A 134 1.57 -5.43 -1.97
CA LEU A 134 0.26 -5.53 -2.61
C LEU A 134 -0.88 -5.55 -1.58
N LEU A 135 -0.65 -6.10 -0.40
CA LEU A 135 -1.64 -6.10 0.68
C LEU A 135 -1.71 -4.74 1.41
N HIS A 136 -0.63 -3.97 1.43
CA HIS A 136 -0.70 -2.54 1.77
C HIS A 136 -1.68 -1.81 0.85
N GLU A 137 -1.52 -1.99 -0.47
CA GLU A 137 -2.42 -1.39 -1.44
C GLU A 137 -3.86 -1.92 -1.33
N HIS A 138 -4.02 -3.22 -1.02
CA HIS A 138 -5.34 -3.77 -0.76
C HIS A 138 -5.99 -3.18 0.51
N PHE A 139 -5.21 -2.81 1.52
CA PHE A 139 -5.72 -2.06 2.67
C PHE A 139 -6.25 -0.68 2.28
N HIS A 140 -5.63 0.01 1.31
CA HIS A 140 -6.21 1.22 0.73
C HIS A 140 -7.53 0.94 0.01
N GLN A 141 -7.66 -0.19 -0.70
CA GLN A 141 -8.97 -0.58 -1.27
C GLN A 141 -10.03 -0.75 -0.18
N LEU A 142 -9.66 -1.31 0.98
CA LEU A 142 -10.55 -1.43 2.13
C LEU A 142 -10.92 -0.06 2.73
N GLN A 143 -9.98 0.88 2.86
CA GLN A 143 -10.26 2.25 3.28
C GLN A 143 -11.22 2.95 2.30
N TYR A 144 -10.94 2.86 1.01
CA TYR A 144 -11.70 3.56 -0.04
C TYR A 144 -13.10 2.97 -0.25
N ALA A 145 -13.27 1.69 0.09
CA ALA A 145 -14.56 1.00 0.06
C ALA A 145 -15.43 1.31 1.29
N GLN A 146 -14.93 2.03 2.31
CA GLN A 146 -15.77 2.41 3.45
C GLN A 146 -16.89 3.35 3.02
N PRO A 147 -18.08 3.23 3.62
CA PRO A 147 -19.17 4.17 3.39
C PRO A 147 -18.71 5.62 3.61
N GLU A 148 -19.11 6.48 2.68
CA GLU A 148 -18.89 7.93 2.71
C GLU A 148 -17.41 8.37 2.71
N TYR A 149 -16.45 7.46 2.51
CA TYR A 149 -15.02 7.77 2.56
C TYR A 149 -14.65 9.02 1.74
N TYR A 150 -14.98 9.08 0.46
CA TYR A 150 -14.65 10.23 -0.39
C TYR A 150 -15.39 11.51 0.04
N THR A 151 -16.63 11.38 0.48
CA THR A 151 -17.44 12.52 0.95
C THR A 151 -16.82 13.15 2.19
N GLU A 152 -16.40 12.33 3.16
CA GLU A 152 -15.81 12.81 4.40
C GLU A 152 -14.37 13.28 4.22
N VAL A 153 -13.58 12.64 3.33
CA VAL A 153 -12.28 13.16 2.91
C VAL A 153 -12.42 14.57 2.34
N ASN A 154 -13.42 14.81 1.49
CA ASN A 154 -13.71 16.15 0.98
C ASN A 154 -14.13 17.12 2.10
N ALA A 155 -14.89 16.63 3.09
CA ALA A 155 -15.32 17.42 4.23
C ALA A 155 -14.17 17.87 5.16
N LEU A 156 -12.97 17.27 5.04
CA LEU A 156 -11.77 17.78 5.71
C LEU A 156 -11.40 19.21 5.26
N GLY A 157 -11.84 19.62 4.07
CA GLY A 157 -11.61 20.97 3.52
C GLY A 157 -10.18 21.20 3.01
N LEU A 158 -9.35 20.16 2.98
CA LEU A 158 -7.91 20.25 2.64
C LEU A 158 -7.65 20.36 1.13
N ALA A 159 -8.60 19.90 0.31
CA ALA A 159 -8.45 19.87 -1.15
C ALA A 159 -8.41 21.27 -1.79
N ARG A 160 -9.05 22.28 -1.17
CA ARG A 160 -9.07 23.68 -1.63
C ARG A 160 -9.39 23.84 -3.14
N GLY A 161 -10.31 23.03 -3.64
CA GLY A 161 -10.74 23.03 -5.05
C GLY A 161 -10.03 22.01 -5.96
N ASP A 162 -9.03 21.29 -5.46
CA ASP A 162 -8.42 20.17 -6.19
C ASP A 162 -9.39 18.98 -6.28
N GLN A 163 -9.71 18.58 -7.51
CA GLN A 163 -10.57 17.43 -7.82
C GLN A 163 -9.78 16.19 -8.26
N THR A 164 -8.45 16.31 -8.40
CA THR A 164 -7.57 15.23 -8.86
C THR A 164 -7.08 14.33 -7.71
N GLY A 165 -7.16 14.82 -6.47
CA GLY A 165 -6.58 14.16 -5.29
C GLY A 165 -5.09 14.47 -5.07
N SER A 166 -4.48 15.27 -5.95
CA SER A 166 -3.06 15.67 -5.86
C SER A 166 -2.73 16.36 -4.53
N TRP A 167 -3.68 17.05 -3.91
CA TRP A 167 -3.54 17.70 -2.61
C TRP A 167 -3.00 16.75 -1.55
N MET A 168 -3.36 15.46 -1.57
CA MET A 168 -2.84 14.49 -0.61
C MET A 168 -1.31 14.35 -0.72
N LEU A 169 -0.77 14.54 -1.92
CA LEU A 169 0.65 14.43 -2.23
C LEU A 169 1.43 15.74 -2.10
N ASN A 170 0.79 16.88 -2.39
CA ASN A 170 1.45 18.18 -2.51
C ASN A 170 0.90 19.26 -1.55
N TYR A 171 0.13 18.87 -0.52
CA TYR A 171 -0.35 19.78 0.51
C TYR A 171 0.81 20.58 1.14
N PRO A 172 0.69 21.93 1.28
CA PRO A 172 1.77 22.81 1.69
C PRO A 172 1.99 22.82 3.21
N PHE A 173 2.17 21.65 3.82
CA PHE A 173 2.51 21.53 5.24
C PHE A 173 3.86 22.22 5.55
N PRO A 174 4.07 22.80 6.75
CA PRO A 174 5.27 23.55 7.12
C PRO A 174 6.51 22.66 7.36
N TYR A 175 6.90 21.85 6.37
CA TYR A 175 7.98 20.86 6.45
C TYR A 175 9.35 21.45 6.80
N THR A 176 9.59 22.73 6.53
CA THR A 176 10.89 23.39 6.75
C THR A 176 10.90 24.30 7.98
N ARG A 177 9.77 24.45 8.69
CA ARG A 177 9.70 25.32 9.88
C ARG A 177 10.40 24.64 11.05
N ALA A 178 11.41 25.31 11.60
CA ALA A 178 12.38 24.68 12.51
C ALA A 178 11.77 24.18 13.84
N ASP A 179 10.71 24.81 14.33
CA ASP A 179 9.96 24.36 15.50
C ASP A 179 9.15 23.08 15.22
N VAL A 180 8.52 22.99 14.04
CA VAL A 180 7.77 21.82 13.57
C VAL A 180 8.71 20.64 13.36
N THR A 181 9.83 20.84 12.67
CA THR A 181 10.79 19.74 12.43
C THR A 181 11.34 19.20 13.74
N ARG A 182 11.75 20.07 14.68
CA ARG A 182 12.18 19.66 16.01
C ARG A 182 11.07 18.97 16.80
N GLY A 183 9.86 19.50 16.78
CA GLY A 183 8.70 18.93 17.44
C GLY A 183 8.39 17.52 16.93
N PHE A 184 8.39 17.33 15.62
CA PHE A 184 8.19 16.03 14.99
C PHE A 184 9.29 15.04 15.37
N SER A 185 10.57 15.44 15.34
CA SER A 185 11.66 14.56 15.80
C SER A 185 11.54 14.18 17.28
N VAL A 186 10.98 15.06 18.13
CA VAL A 186 10.67 14.72 19.53
C VAL A 186 9.57 13.66 19.58
N LEU A 187 8.51 13.77 18.77
CA LEU A 187 7.46 12.75 18.70
C LEU A 187 8.03 11.38 18.31
N CYS A 188 8.85 11.31 17.25
CA CYS A 188 9.46 10.06 16.79
C CYS A 188 10.31 9.39 17.88
N ARG A 189 11.10 10.17 18.64
CA ARG A 189 11.89 9.60 19.75
C ARG A 189 11.03 9.12 20.91
N LEU A 190 10.01 9.89 21.30
CA LEU A 190 9.16 9.51 22.45
C LEU A 190 8.28 8.30 22.14
N ILE A 191 7.77 8.18 20.91
CA ILE A 191 7.00 7.01 20.51
C ILE A 191 7.89 5.76 20.38
N GLU A 192 9.13 5.91 19.91
CA GLU A 192 10.11 4.83 19.93
C GLU A 192 10.42 4.38 21.36
N GLN A 193 10.64 5.31 22.30
CA GLN A 193 10.83 4.98 23.72
C GLN A 193 9.65 4.20 24.29
N ALA A 194 8.42 4.58 23.92
CA ALA A 194 7.23 3.83 24.31
C ALA A 194 7.23 2.41 23.69
N LEU A 195 7.67 2.24 22.44
CA LEU A 195 7.76 0.92 21.81
C LEU A 195 8.86 0.05 22.43
N SER A 196 9.99 0.64 22.83
CA SER A 196 11.15 -0.06 23.39
C SER A 196 11.05 -0.30 24.90
N ALA A 197 10.06 0.29 25.57
CA ALA A 197 9.80 0.08 27.00
C ALA A 197 9.53 -1.40 27.33
N GLN A 198 10.36 -1.96 28.21
CA GLN A 198 10.32 -3.37 28.62
C GLN A 198 9.29 -3.64 29.71
N THR A 199 9.00 -2.64 30.55
CA THR A 199 8.02 -2.77 31.63
C THR A 199 6.78 -1.93 31.36
N GLN A 200 5.66 -2.28 31.99
CA GLN A 200 4.42 -1.52 31.90
C GLN A 200 4.57 -0.11 32.51
N GLN A 201 5.40 0.05 33.52
CA GLN A 201 5.68 1.33 34.16
C GLN A 201 6.44 2.25 33.21
N ASP A 202 7.52 1.75 32.59
CA ASP A 202 8.29 2.51 31.60
C ASP A 202 7.43 2.89 30.40
N PHE A 203 6.57 1.97 29.94
CA PHE A 203 5.62 2.23 28.87
C PHE A 203 4.66 3.35 29.23
N ALA A 204 4.05 3.30 30.42
CA ALA A 204 3.12 4.33 30.87
C ALA A 204 3.79 5.70 31.02
N GLN A 205 5.05 5.75 31.46
CA GLN A 205 5.83 6.98 31.54
C GLN A 205 6.15 7.54 30.15
N ALA A 206 6.67 6.72 29.25
CA ALA A 206 7.00 7.12 27.89
C ALA A 206 5.75 7.55 27.11
N LEU A 207 4.63 6.84 27.28
CA LEU A 207 3.34 7.19 26.67
C LEU A 207 2.86 8.56 27.15
N ARG A 208 2.91 8.87 28.45
CA ARG A 208 2.54 10.20 28.96
C ARG A 208 3.41 11.30 28.34
N ALA A 209 4.72 11.11 28.31
CA ALA A 209 5.65 12.06 27.69
C ALA A 209 5.34 12.27 26.20
N TYR A 210 5.05 11.20 25.47
CA TYR A 210 4.64 11.25 24.08
C TYR A 210 3.33 12.05 23.89
N LEU A 211 2.31 11.80 24.71
CA LEU A 211 1.02 12.51 24.60
C LEU A 211 1.17 14.00 24.91
N GLU A 212 1.94 14.37 25.93
CA GLU A 212 2.26 15.77 26.20
C GLU A 212 3.01 16.43 25.03
N ALA A 213 3.96 15.72 24.41
CA ALA A 213 4.67 16.22 23.25
C ALA A 213 3.77 16.33 22.01
N LYS A 214 2.80 15.43 21.83
CA LYS A 214 1.83 15.46 20.73
C LYS A 214 0.92 16.69 20.83
N GLU A 215 0.46 17.03 22.03
CA GLU A 215 -0.31 18.27 22.25
C GLU A 215 0.54 19.53 22.00
N ARG A 216 1.82 19.54 22.41
CA ARG A 216 2.73 20.64 22.07
C ARG A 216 2.94 20.73 20.55
N PHE A 217 3.15 19.61 19.87
CA PHE A 217 3.31 19.59 18.41
C PHE A 217 2.05 20.11 17.70
N ARG A 218 0.87 19.69 18.14
CA ARG A 218 -0.42 20.21 17.66
C ARG A 218 -0.50 21.73 17.82
N SER A 219 -0.06 22.28 18.95
CA SER A 219 -0.08 23.74 19.18
C SER A 219 0.86 24.54 18.29
N LEU A 220 1.83 23.89 17.64
CA LEU A 220 2.68 24.55 16.63
C LEU A 220 1.92 24.70 15.30
N LEU A 221 1.02 23.78 14.97
CA LEU A 221 0.42 23.67 13.65
C LEU A 221 -0.87 24.49 13.53
N ASP A 222 -1.13 25.00 12.32
CA ASP A 222 -2.46 25.48 11.99
C ASP A 222 -3.45 24.29 11.99
N PRO A 223 -4.76 24.54 12.21
CA PRO A 223 -5.75 23.47 12.31
C PRO A 223 -5.78 22.53 11.09
N ASP A 224 -5.63 23.07 9.88
CA ASP A 224 -5.63 22.27 8.65
C ASP A 224 -4.33 21.46 8.49
N ASP A 225 -3.19 22.00 8.93
CA ASP A 225 -1.91 21.28 8.92
C ASP A 225 -1.95 20.07 9.86
N TYR A 226 -2.56 20.23 11.03
CA TYR A 226 -2.76 19.12 11.95
C TYR A 226 -3.74 18.07 11.37
N LYS A 227 -4.84 18.50 10.75
CA LYS A 227 -5.75 17.56 10.04
C LYS A 227 -5.01 16.79 8.95
N TYR A 228 -4.18 17.46 8.15
CA TYR A 228 -3.39 16.82 7.11
C TYR A 228 -2.39 15.79 7.68
N PHE A 229 -1.67 16.17 8.74
CA PHE A 229 -0.77 15.28 9.47
C PHE A 229 -1.50 14.02 9.99
N SER A 230 -2.62 14.21 10.70
CA SER A 230 -3.42 13.10 11.24
C SER A 230 -4.00 12.21 10.14
N PHE A 231 -4.47 12.81 9.04
CA PHE A 231 -4.95 12.09 7.87
C PHE A 231 -3.87 11.20 7.26
N GLN A 232 -2.66 11.71 7.06
CA GLN A 232 -1.54 10.93 6.48
C GLN A 232 -1.08 9.81 7.43
N ALA A 233 -0.97 10.08 8.73
CA ALA A 233 -0.63 9.06 9.73
C ALA A 233 -1.70 7.94 9.78
N TRP A 234 -2.98 8.33 9.74
CA TRP A 234 -4.11 7.39 9.69
C TRP A 234 -4.12 6.57 8.40
N GLN A 235 -3.94 7.21 7.24
CA GLN A 235 -4.11 6.55 5.94
C GLN A 235 -2.90 5.68 5.58
N GLU A 236 -1.73 6.31 5.49
CA GLU A 236 -0.50 5.70 4.99
C GLU A 236 0.25 5.00 6.12
N GLY A 237 0.22 5.58 7.31
CA GLY A 237 0.89 4.99 8.46
C GLY A 237 0.27 3.68 8.91
N ILE A 238 -1.07 3.57 8.92
CA ILE A 238 -1.71 2.29 9.22
C ILE A 238 -1.59 1.28 8.07
N ALA A 239 -1.42 1.73 6.83
CA ALA A 239 -1.07 0.84 5.73
C ALA A 239 0.33 0.23 5.93
N ARG A 240 1.32 1.03 6.36
CA ARG A 240 2.67 0.55 6.77
C ARG A 240 2.61 -0.39 7.98
N TRP A 241 1.77 -0.09 8.97
CA TRP A 241 1.52 -1.01 10.10
C TRP A 241 0.93 -2.34 9.61
N THR A 242 0.02 -2.27 8.64
CA THR A 242 -0.64 -3.45 8.04
C THR A 242 0.38 -4.34 7.33
N GLU A 243 1.36 -3.77 6.62
CA GLU A 243 2.46 -4.56 6.04
C GLU A 243 3.19 -5.39 7.09
N TYR A 244 3.63 -4.75 8.18
CA TYR A 244 4.37 -5.42 9.25
C TYR A 244 3.54 -6.55 9.86
N ARG A 245 2.30 -6.24 10.25
CA ARG A 245 1.43 -7.20 10.93
C ARG A 245 0.97 -8.33 10.03
N MET A 246 0.77 -8.07 8.74
CA MET A 246 0.47 -9.12 7.77
C MET A 246 1.66 -10.07 7.60
N ALA A 247 2.89 -9.54 7.51
CA ALA A 247 4.10 -10.36 7.42
C ALA A 247 4.32 -11.19 8.70
N GLU A 248 4.12 -10.59 9.88
CA GLU A 248 4.22 -11.27 11.18
C GLU A 248 3.17 -12.37 11.32
N LEU A 249 1.91 -12.09 10.96
CA LEU A 249 0.83 -13.06 11.00
C LEU A 249 1.05 -14.20 10.00
N ALA A 250 1.53 -13.87 8.79
CA ALA A 250 1.89 -14.87 7.79
C ALA A 250 3.04 -15.78 8.25
N ALA A 251 4.06 -15.21 8.92
CA ALA A 251 5.14 -16.00 9.51
C ALA A 251 4.64 -17.00 10.55
N ALA A 252 3.62 -16.63 11.33
CA ALA A 252 3.09 -17.46 12.41
C ALA A 252 2.06 -18.51 11.93
N LYS A 253 1.22 -18.17 10.94
CA LYS A 253 -0.01 -18.94 10.66
C LYS A 253 -0.20 -19.36 9.20
N TYR A 254 0.63 -18.87 8.28
CA TYR A 254 0.43 -19.10 6.85
C TYR A 254 1.53 -19.96 6.24
N GLN A 255 1.13 -20.92 5.42
CA GLN A 255 2.05 -21.70 4.59
C GLN A 255 2.01 -21.19 3.15
N PRO A 256 3.09 -20.55 2.65
CA PRO A 256 3.11 -20.09 1.28
C PRO A 256 2.99 -21.22 0.28
N SER A 257 2.40 -20.97 -0.89
CA SER A 257 2.22 -22.03 -1.89
C SER A 257 3.56 -22.60 -2.37
N ARG A 258 3.56 -23.86 -2.83
CA ARG A 258 4.79 -24.47 -3.39
C ARG A 258 5.35 -23.62 -4.52
N ALA A 259 4.52 -23.16 -5.45
CA ALA A 259 4.94 -22.34 -6.58
C ALA A 259 5.61 -21.04 -6.13
N PHE A 260 5.05 -20.36 -5.14
CA PHE A 260 5.62 -19.12 -4.61
C PHE A 260 6.98 -19.34 -3.95
N ARG A 261 7.14 -20.40 -3.16
CA ARG A 261 8.42 -20.76 -2.53
C ARG A 261 9.52 -21.14 -3.53
N HIS A 262 9.17 -21.48 -4.78
CA HIS A 262 10.13 -21.83 -5.83
C HIS A 262 10.53 -20.63 -6.69
N LEU A 263 9.99 -19.43 -6.44
CA LEU A 263 10.48 -18.21 -7.08
C LEU A 263 11.90 -17.91 -6.59
N GLY A 264 12.81 -17.55 -7.51
CA GLY A 264 14.23 -17.40 -7.20
C GLY A 264 14.56 -16.27 -6.22
N ASP A 265 13.64 -15.30 -6.06
CA ASP A 265 13.71 -14.15 -5.17
C ASP A 265 12.81 -14.29 -3.93
N TYR A 266 12.30 -15.50 -3.65
CA TYR A 266 11.47 -15.77 -2.49
C TYR A 266 12.24 -15.56 -1.18
N VAL A 267 11.62 -14.87 -0.23
CA VAL A 267 12.10 -14.67 1.14
C VAL A 267 11.05 -15.22 2.12
N PRO A 268 11.41 -16.01 3.14
CA PRO A 268 10.42 -16.43 4.15
C PRO A 268 9.75 -15.24 4.84
N PHE A 269 8.44 -15.30 5.08
CA PHE A 269 7.68 -14.22 5.73
C PHE A 269 8.25 -13.83 7.09
N GLU A 270 8.81 -14.77 7.85
CA GLU A 270 9.47 -14.49 9.14
C GLU A 270 10.69 -13.56 8.98
N ARG A 271 11.51 -13.79 7.94
CA ARG A 271 12.65 -12.91 7.63
C ARG A 271 12.16 -11.55 7.13
N GLU A 272 11.08 -11.54 6.35
CA GLU A 272 10.48 -10.30 5.84
C GLU A 272 9.88 -9.46 6.98
N ALA A 273 9.17 -10.07 7.92
CA ALA A 273 8.59 -9.40 9.09
C ALA A 273 9.68 -8.74 9.95
N ARG A 274 10.80 -9.45 10.19
CA ARG A 274 11.98 -8.88 10.87
C ARG A 274 12.58 -7.71 10.09
N ALA A 275 12.71 -7.84 8.77
CA ALA A 275 13.23 -6.76 7.93
C ALA A 275 12.34 -5.52 8.02
N ILE A 276 11.02 -5.67 7.83
CA ILE A 276 10.06 -4.57 7.97
C ILE A 276 10.15 -3.94 9.37
N ARG A 277 10.21 -4.74 10.44
CA ARG A 277 10.34 -4.21 11.81
C ARG A 277 11.58 -3.35 11.98
N ASN A 278 12.72 -3.86 11.53
CA ASN A 278 14.00 -3.15 11.62
C ASN A 278 14.00 -1.87 10.77
N ASP A 279 13.40 -1.93 9.57
CA ASP A 279 13.26 -0.77 8.69
C ASP A 279 12.42 0.31 9.36
N LEU A 280 11.27 -0.05 9.95
CA LEU A 280 10.40 0.88 10.67
C LEU A 280 11.12 1.55 11.85
N GLU A 281 11.84 0.79 12.66
CA GLU A 281 12.59 1.33 13.80
C GLU A 281 13.70 2.29 13.34
N LYS A 282 14.49 1.87 12.36
CA LYS A 282 15.58 2.70 11.81
C LYS A 282 15.05 3.98 11.17
N GLU A 283 13.99 3.87 10.37
CA GLU A 283 13.37 5.01 9.69
C GLU A 283 12.78 5.97 10.72
N LEU A 284 12.06 5.48 11.73
CA LEU A 284 11.47 6.30 12.80
C LEU A 284 12.52 7.17 13.50
N LEU A 285 13.70 6.60 13.79
CA LEU A 285 14.77 7.31 14.49
C LEU A 285 15.61 8.23 13.59
N SER A 286 15.60 8.05 12.28
CA SER A 286 16.47 8.78 11.34
C SER A 286 15.71 9.71 10.39
N VAL A 287 14.38 9.62 10.31
CA VAL A 287 13.58 10.40 9.38
C VAL A 287 13.64 11.90 9.67
N GLN A 288 13.89 12.68 8.62
CA GLN A 288 13.96 14.13 8.67
C GLN A 288 12.77 14.71 7.90
N LEU A 289 11.92 15.46 8.60
CA LEU A 289 10.63 15.94 8.09
C LEU A 289 10.77 16.85 6.86
N ASP A 290 11.80 17.69 6.84
CA ASP A 290 12.09 18.63 5.75
C ASP A 290 12.49 17.92 4.45
N GLN A 291 13.17 16.77 4.57
CA GLN A 291 13.62 15.94 3.46
C GLN A 291 12.54 14.94 3.00
N ALA A 292 12.00 14.15 3.93
CA ALA A 292 11.05 13.08 3.64
C ALA A 292 9.62 13.60 3.38
N LYS A 293 9.33 14.85 3.75
CA LYS A 293 8.00 15.47 3.59
C LYS A 293 6.91 14.57 4.21
N ARG A 294 5.78 14.40 3.53
CA ARG A 294 4.66 13.56 3.97
C ARG A 294 5.07 12.11 4.27
N VAL A 295 6.10 11.57 3.59
CA VAL A 295 6.55 10.18 3.80
C VAL A 295 7.01 9.98 5.25
N ALA A 296 7.49 11.03 5.91
CA ALA A 296 7.83 10.97 7.33
C ALA A 296 6.64 10.54 8.21
N PHE A 297 5.42 10.88 7.81
CA PHE A 297 4.22 10.54 8.56
C PHE A 297 3.86 9.05 8.46
N TYR A 298 4.44 8.33 7.50
CA TYR A 298 4.09 6.95 7.22
C TYR A 298 4.69 6.04 8.29
N VAL A 299 6.00 6.16 8.53
CA VAL A 299 6.66 5.44 9.64
C VAL A 299 6.11 5.90 11.00
N PHE A 300 5.78 7.18 11.14
CA PHE A 300 5.22 7.71 12.37
C PHE A 300 3.85 7.11 12.69
N GLY A 301 2.92 7.10 11.74
CA GLY A 301 1.59 6.50 11.94
C GLY A 301 1.68 4.97 12.13
N ALA A 302 2.66 4.30 11.52
CA ALA A 302 2.92 2.89 11.80
C ALA A 302 3.34 2.65 13.26
N ALA A 303 4.20 3.53 13.79
CA ALA A 303 4.60 3.50 15.20
C ALA A 303 3.42 3.80 16.13
N GLU A 304 2.52 4.72 15.78
CA GLU A 304 1.27 4.93 16.51
C GLU A 304 0.40 3.67 16.54
N GLY A 305 0.21 3.00 15.41
CA GLY A 305 -0.51 1.72 15.37
C GLY A 305 0.11 0.65 16.27
N LEU A 306 1.45 0.58 16.34
CA LEU A 306 2.16 -0.36 17.22
C LEU A 306 1.98 -0.01 18.71
N VAL A 307 1.95 1.27 19.06
CA VAL A 307 1.63 1.70 20.43
C VAL A 307 0.17 1.40 20.75
N CYS A 308 -0.75 1.60 19.79
CA CYS A 308 -2.16 1.23 19.94
C CYS A 308 -2.35 -0.25 20.24
N ASP A 309 -1.57 -1.14 19.61
CA ASP A 309 -1.59 -2.57 19.95
C ASP A 309 -1.22 -2.83 21.43
N ARG A 310 -0.30 -2.04 22.00
CA ARG A 310 0.09 -2.14 23.42
C ARG A 310 -0.95 -1.52 24.36
N ILE A 311 -1.71 -0.52 23.91
CA ILE A 311 -2.74 0.15 24.73
C ILE A 311 -4.01 -0.69 24.79
N ASP A 312 -4.54 -1.08 23.62
CA ASP A 312 -5.78 -1.81 23.44
C ASP A 312 -5.68 -2.60 22.12
N PRO A 313 -5.36 -3.91 22.14
CA PRO A 313 -5.20 -4.70 20.90
C PRO A 313 -6.47 -4.82 20.06
N THR A 314 -7.62 -4.34 20.57
CA THR A 314 -8.90 -4.30 19.86
C THR A 314 -9.18 -2.97 19.14
N TRP A 315 -8.27 -1.99 19.22
CA TRP A 315 -8.43 -0.65 18.61
C TRP A 315 -8.87 -0.68 17.15
N ARG A 316 -8.40 -1.67 16.38
CA ARG A 316 -8.72 -1.89 14.96
C ARG A 316 -10.20 -1.99 14.65
N LYS A 317 -11.01 -2.47 15.61
CA LYS A 317 -12.47 -2.56 15.45
C LYS A 317 -13.13 -1.19 15.24
N ARG A 318 -12.48 -0.13 15.74
CA ARG A 318 -12.97 1.25 15.65
C ARG A 318 -12.27 2.08 14.57
N TYR A 319 -11.26 1.54 13.89
CA TYR A 319 -10.43 2.28 12.95
C TYR A 319 -11.25 2.96 11.83
N PHE A 320 -12.29 2.29 11.33
CA PHE A 320 -13.19 2.85 10.31
C PHE A 320 -14.37 3.65 10.88
N GLU A 321 -14.57 3.63 12.21
CA GLU A 321 -15.51 4.52 12.91
C GLU A 321 -14.84 5.87 13.23
N GLU A 322 -13.57 5.82 13.65
CA GLU A 322 -12.72 6.95 14.01
C GLU A 322 -11.80 7.30 12.82
N LYS A 323 -12.40 7.75 11.71
CA LYS A 323 -11.67 8.03 10.46
C LYS A 323 -10.71 9.22 10.59
N PHE A 324 -9.62 9.16 9.82
CA PHE A 324 -8.63 10.23 9.59
C PHE A 324 -7.82 10.70 10.81
N SER A 325 -7.92 10.04 11.96
CA SER A 325 -7.06 10.29 13.11
C SER A 325 -6.88 9.02 13.95
N LEU A 326 -5.69 8.88 14.56
CA LEU A 326 -5.41 7.84 15.54
C LEU A 326 -5.63 8.33 16.99
N ASP A 327 -6.05 9.58 17.19
CA ASP A 327 -6.20 10.17 18.52
C ASP A 327 -7.17 9.40 19.42
N GLY A 328 -8.23 8.81 18.86
CA GLY A 328 -9.21 8.03 19.62
C GLY A 328 -8.62 6.82 20.35
N CYS A 329 -7.53 6.25 19.83
CA CYS A 329 -6.75 5.21 20.50
C CYS A 329 -6.12 5.69 21.82
N PHE A 330 -5.72 6.96 21.89
CA PHE A 330 -4.97 7.52 23.01
C PHE A 330 -5.82 8.18 24.10
N HIS A 331 -6.99 8.72 23.75
CA HIS A 331 -7.82 9.52 24.66
C HIS A 331 -8.65 8.70 25.67
N ARG A 332 -8.88 7.40 25.44
CA ARG A 332 -9.78 6.58 26.27
C ARG A 332 -9.21 6.12 27.62
N ARG A 333 -7.96 6.45 27.96
CA ARG A 333 -7.39 6.18 29.30
C ARG A 333 -7.80 7.20 30.37
N SER A 334 -8.45 8.30 30.00
CA SER A 334 -8.89 9.32 30.97
C SER A 334 -10.13 8.90 31.78
N SER A 335 -10.76 7.77 31.47
CA SER A 335 -12.08 7.39 32.01
C SER A 335 -12.08 6.12 32.90
N THR A 336 -10.96 5.41 33.02
CA THR A 336 -10.90 4.11 33.72
C THR A 336 -9.93 4.06 34.91
N THR A 337 -9.51 5.23 35.39
CA THR A 337 -8.87 5.40 36.69
C THR A 337 -9.52 6.55 37.43
N GLN A 338 -10.69 6.28 38.00
CA GLN A 338 -11.18 6.88 39.23
C GLN A 338 -11.71 5.76 40.13
#